data_AF-A0A024P3R5-F1
#
_entry.id   AF-A0A024P3R5-F1
#
_cell.length_a   1.000
_cell.length_b   1.000
_cell.length_c   1.000
_cell.angle_alpha   90.00
_cell.angle_beta   90.00
_cell.angle_gamma   90.00
#
_symmetry.space_group_name_H-M   'P 1'
#
loop_
_entity.id
_entity.type
_entity.pdbx_description
1 polymer ?
#
loop_
_entity_poly.entity_id
_entity_poly.type
_entity_poly.pdbx_seq_one_letter_code
_entity_poly.pdbx_strand_id
1 'polypeptide(L)' 'MTPGNIHDSKPYLNRLDRQVKRFGFSVEAVGLDAGYLTTPICHGLAQRNIFGVIAHRLSMKGNVMSMSVRKEKS' A
#
# COMPACT_ATOMS: atom_id res chain seq x y z
N MET A 1 -18.47 4.36 -6.02
CA MET A 1 -17.42 3.97 -5.05
C MET A 1 -17.71 2.54 -4.61
N THR A 2 -16.94 1.55 -5.06
CA THR A 2 -17.03 0.19 -4.48
C THR A 2 -16.23 0.17 -3.17
N PRO A 3 -16.79 -0.28 -2.04
CA PRO A 3 -16.09 -0.35 -0.75
C PRO A 3 -15.08 -1.52 -0.70
N GLY A 4 -14.24 -1.67 -1.72
CA GLY A 4 -13.39 -2.85 -1.95
C GLY A 4 -12.17 -2.95 -1.04
N ASN A 5 -11.57 -1.83 -0.63
CA ASN A 5 -10.26 -1.85 0.03
C ASN A 5 -10.27 -2.45 1.45
N ILE A 6 -11.41 -2.38 2.15
CA ILE A 6 -11.59 -3.04 3.46
C ILE A 6 -11.68 -4.55 3.27
N HIS A 7 -12.26 -5.01 2.16
CA HIS A 7 -12.47 -6.43 1.90
C HIS A 7 -11.17 -7.14 1.52
N ASP A 8 -10.20 -6.47 0.89
CA ASP A 8 -8.95 -7.11 0.42
C ASP A 8 -7.95 -7.44 1.53
N SER A 9 -8.09 -6.79 2.70
CA SER A 9 -7.15 -6.96 3.82
C SER A 9 -7.26 -8.32 4.50
N LYS A 10 -8.49 -8.81 4.74
CA LYS A 10 -8.72 -10.12 5.40
C LYS A 10 -8.25 -11.31 4.53
N PRO A 11 -8.59 -11.40 3.24
CA PRO A 11 -8.09 -12.45 2.35
C PRO A 11 -6.57 -12.43 2.23
N TYR A 12 -5.94 -11.26 2.22
CA TYR A 12 -4.49 -11.15 2.19
C TYR A 12 -3.83 -11.77 3.44
N LEU A 13 -4.25 -11.36 4.64
CA LEU A 13 -3.68 -11.88 5.88
C LEU A 13 -3.89 -13.39 6.01
N ASN A 14 -5.07 -13.90 5.63
CA ASN A 14 -5.34 -15.34 5.63
C ASN A 14 -4.42 -16.11 4.66
N ARG A 15 -4.10 -15.53 3.50
CA ARG A 15 -3.14 -16.13 2.55
C ARG A 15 -1.73 -16.17 3.14
N LEU A 16 -1.30 -15.10 3.80
CA LEU A 16 0.00 -15.03 4.48
C LEU A 16 0.10 -16.11 5.56
N ASP A 17 -0.90 -16.22 6.43
CA ASP A 17 -0.95 -17.25 7.49
C ASP A 17 -0.90 -18.66 6.91
N ARG A 18 -1.61 -18.90 5.81
CA ARG A 18 -1.58 -20.19 5.11
C ARG A 18 -0.20 -20.50 4.54
N GLN A 19 0.50 -19.52 3.97
CA GLN A 19 1.85 -19.70 3.43
C GLN A 19 2.84 -20.03 4.55
N VAL A 20 2.80 -19.25 5.64
CA VAL A 20 3.61 -19.48 6.85
C VAL A 20 3.39 -20.90 7.36
N LYS A 21 2.13 -21.31 7.54
CA LYS A 21 1.79 -22.66 8.03
C LYS A 21 2.17 -23.77 7.07
N ARG A 22 1.96 -23.58 5.77
CA ARG A 22 2.20 -24.61 4.76
C ARG A 22 3.68 -24.91 4.56
N PHE A 23 4.52 -23.88 4.63
CA PHE A 23 5.95 -23.99 4.34
C PHE A 23 6.84 -23.87 5.57
N GLY A 24 6.27 -23.61 6.75
CA GLY A 24 7.01 -23.50 8.01
C GLY A 24 7.93 -22.27 8.06
N PHE A 25 7.57 -21.19 7.36
CA PHE A 25 8.42 -20.00 7.29
C PHE A 25 8.43 -19.24 8.62
N SER A 26 9.62 -18.89 9.10
CA SER A 26 9.80 -17.84 10.11
C SER A 26 9.82 -16.49 9.41
N VAL A 27 8.66 -15.85 9.25
CA VAL A 27 8.52 -14.60 8.50
C VAL A 27 8.74 -13.42 9.43
N GLU A 28 9.84 -12.69 9.24
CA GLU A 28 10.15 -11.47 9.98
C GLU A 28 9.64 -10.20 9.28
N ALA A 29 9.61 -10.22 7.94
CA ALA A 29 9.19 -9.07 7.16
C ALA A 29 8.47 -9.47 5.87
N VAL A 30 7.59 -8.60 5.36
CA VAL A 30 6.90 -8.74 4.08
C VAL A 30 6.99 -7.44 3.27
N GLY A 31 7.23 -7.57 1.96
CA GLY A 31 7.17 -6.46 1.00
C GLY A 31 5.80 -6.36 0.33
N LEU A 32 5.17 -5.19 0.35
CA LEU A 32 3.86 -4.96 -0.27
C LEU A 32 3.83 -3.72 -1.17
N ASP A 33 3.01 -3.80 -2.22
CA ASP A 33 2.70 -2.67 -3.09
C ASP A 33 1.87 -1.59 -2.36
N ALA A 34 1.88 -0.36 -2.90
CA ALA A 34 1.16 0.78 -2.35
C ALA A 34 -0.36 0.60 -2.25
N GLY A 35 -0.95 -0.28 -3.04
CA GLY A 35 -2.37 -0.66 -2.91
C GLY A 35 -2.71 -1.32 -1.57
N TYR A 36 -1.72 -1.87 -0.86
CA TYR A 36 -1.89 -2.54 0.44
C TYR A 36 -1.61 -1.64 1.64
N LEU A 37 -1.26 -0.36 1.43
CA LEU A 37 -1.06 0.59 2.52
C LEU A 37 -2.40 0.98 3.15
N THR A 38 -2.91 0.12 4.03
CA THR A 38 -4.19 0.29 4.72
C THR A 38 -4.05 -0.03 6.20
N THR A 39 -4.86 0.63 7.04
CA THR A 39 -4.85 0.40 8.49
C THR A 39 -5.07 -1.07 8.87
N PRO A 40 -6.01 -1.82 8.26
CA PRO A 40 -6.20 -3.23 8.60
C PRO A 40 -5.00 -4.12 8.24
N ILE A 41 -4.29 -3.85 7.14
CA ILE A 41 -3.06 -4.58 6.79
C ILE A 41 -1.97 -4.29 7.82
N CYS A 42 -1.70 -3.02 8.10
CA CYS A 42 -0.68 -2.64 9.08
C CYS A 42 -0.96 -3.25 10.47
N HIS A 43 -2.21 -3.21 10.91
CA HIS A 43 -2.63 -3.81 12.17
C HIS A 43 -2.47 -5.33 12.16
N GLY A 44 -2.86 -6.00 11.08
CA GLY A 44 -2.74 -7.45 10.94
C GLY A 44 -1.29 -7.95 10.93
N LEU A 45 -0.38 -7.20 10.30
CA LEU A 45 1.05 -7.49 10.32
C LEU A 45 1.65 -7.28 11.72
N ALA A 46 1.28 -6.19 12.40
CA ALA A 46 1.73 -5.92 13.76
C ALA A 46 1.28 -7.00 14.76
N GLN A 47 0.03 -7.47 14.68
CA GLN A 47 -0.47 -8.59 15.51
C GLN A 47 0.31 -9.89 15.31
N ARG A 48 0.94 -10.07 14.14
CA ARG A 48 1.76 -11.25 13.81
C ARG A 48 3.24 -11.02 14.09
N ASN A 49 3.61 -9.85 14.61
CA ASN A 49 5.01 -9.43 14.78
C ASN A 49 5.82 -9.48 13.47
N ILE A 50 5.17 -9.13 12.34
CA ILE A 50 5.79 -9.10 11.02
C ILE A 50 6.00 -7.64 10.60
N PHE A 51 7.21 -7.30 10.17
CA PHE A 51 7.54 -5.98 9.68
C PHE A 51 7.05 -5.78 8.24
N GLY A 52 6.16 -4.82 8.01
CA GLY A 52 5.65 -4.49 6.68
C GLY A 52 6.47 -3.42 5.98
N VAL A 53 7.16 -3.77 4.89
CA VAL A 53 7.76 -2.81 3.96
C VAL A 53 6.76 -2.53 2.86
N ILE A 54 6.00 -1.44 2.99
CA ILE A 54 4.90 -1.12 2.07
C ILE A 54 5.27 0.12 1.25
N ALA A 55 5.22 0.01 -0.06
CA ALA A 55 5.40 1.16 -0.93
C ALA A 55 4.33 2.23 -0.65
N HIS A 56 4.66 3.51 -0.80
CA HIS A 56 3.69 4.59 -0.69
C HIS A 56 3.60 5.33 -2.02
N ARG A 57 2.39 5.46 -2.57
CA ARG A 57 2.16 6.25 -3.79
C ARG A 57 1.76 7.67 -3.41
N LEU A 58 2.61 8.63 -3.76
CA LEU A 58 2.23 10.04 -3.76
C LEU A 58 1.36 10.30 -4.99
N SER A 59 0.06 10.50 -4.76
CA SER A 59 -0.80 11.01 -5.82
C SER A 59 -0.56 12.52 -5.93
N MET A 60 0.11 12.96 -7.00
CA MET A 60 0.15 14.38 -7.32
C MET A 60 -1.28 14.82 -7.64
N LYS A 61 -1.94 15.54 -6.72
CA LYS A 61 -3.08 16.36 -7.09
C LYS A 61 -2.53 17.38 -8.08
N GLY A 62 -2.85 17.21 -9.36
CA GLY A 62 -2.42 18.14 -10.39
C GLY A 62 -2.99 19.52 -10.09
N ASN A 63 -2.17 20.41 -9.51
CA ASN A 63 -2.33 21.81 -9.82
C ASN A 63 -1.89 21.96 -11.27
N VAL A 64 -2.86 22.23 -12.15
CA VAL A 64 -2.56 22.75 -13.48
C VAL A 64 -1.89 24.11 -13.23
N MET A 65 -0.56 24.14 -13.26
CA MET A 65 0.17 25.39 -13.39
C MET A 65 -0.18 25.93 -14.78
N SER A 66 -1.08 26.93 -14.83
CA SER A 66 -1.30 27.71 -16.04
C SER A 66 0.00 28.44 -16.37
N MET A 67 0.69 27.98 -17.40
CA MET A 67 1.92 28.62 -17.87
C MET A 67 1.52 29.81 -18.74
N SER A 68 1.48 31.02 -18.17
CA SER A 68 1.27 32.25 -18.95
C SER A 68 2.58 32.64 -19.61
N VAL A 69 2.69 32.39 -20.91
CA VAL A 69 3.83 32.85 -21.73
C VAL A 69 3.74 34.37 -21.87
N ARG A 70 4.62 35.11 -21.19
CA ARG A 70 4.84 36.53 -21.49
C ARG A 70 5.76 36.62 -22.70
N LYS A 71 5.25 37.10 -23.84
CA LYS A 71 6.10 37.55 -24.95
C LYS A 71 6.81 38.83 -24.50
N GLU A 72 8.12 38.78 -24.35
CA GLU A 72 8.95 39.98 -24.41
C GLU A 72 9.04 40.43 -25.87
N LYS A 73 8.67 41.70 -26.09
CA LYS A 73 8.85 42.40 -27.37
C LYS A 73 10.35 42.60 -27.61
N SER A 74 10.80 42.29 -28.82
CA SER A 74 11.95 42.94 -29.44
C SER A 74 11.49 43.70 -30.67
#